data_AF-A0A5C8NVY4-F1
#
_entry.id   AF-A0A5C8NVY4-F1
#
_cell.length_a   1.000
_cell.length_b   1.000
_cell.length_c   1.000
_cell.angle_alpha   90.00
_cell.angle_beta   90.00
_cell.angle_gamma   90.00
#
_symmetry.space_group_name_H-M   'P 1'
#
loop_
_entity.id
_entity.type
_entity.pdbx_description
1 polymer ?
#
loop_
_entity_poly.entity_id
_entity_poly.type
_entity_poly.pdbx_seq_one_letter_code
_entity_poly.pdbx_strand_id
1 'polypeptide(L)'
;MPDSAARLRGALRVSLRGMLVALWGLSAIPAMARDGAPSPAELDRLAAESVRRWESSAHGQMLVRILPQRLRPSTLPEPASEGARLTALYCVQCHHLPSPAMHEAGQWEKIVERMLPRMRGEGNLGQLMARMMLGPAAEGGAPRRLAAPTEPEVRQIVAYLRRHALAPIGDDASSLLKRELAGDDGRMFAQACSQCHALPDPASHAAGDWPEVVQRMQGYMQWMNRVAGGRADPREPQLRPAAITAFLQRHARPLASR
;
A
#
# COMPACT_ATOMS: atom_id res chain seq x y z
N MET A 1 31.20 25.21 -75.85
CA MET A 1 31.10 25.51 -74.40
C MET A 1 29.93 26.47 -74.23
N PRO A 2 28.94 26.26 -73.33
CA PRO A 2 28.65 25.11 -72.46
C PRO A 2 27.37 24.35 -72.87
N ASP A 3 27.04 23.37 -72.03
CA ASP A 3 26.34 22.12 -72.27
C ASP A 3 24.84 22.12 -72.58
N SER A 4 24.54 21.22 -73.50
CA SER A 4 23.28 20.56 -73.88
C SER A 4 23.01 19.40 -72.90
N ALA A 5 21.85 18.76 -72.75
CA ALA A 5 20.53 18.90 -73.30
C ALA A 5 19.57 18.03 -72.47
N ALA A 6 18.31 18.38 -72.62
CA ALA A 6 17.09 17.65 -72.34
C ALA A 6 17.13 16.10 -72.48
N ARG A 7 16.47 15.49 -71.49
CA ARG A 7 15.51 14.37 -71.57
C ARG A 7 15.22 13.81 -72.98
N LEU A 8 15.20 12.48 -73.14
CA LEU A 8 13.97 11.68 -73.34
C LEU A 8 14.27 10.19 -73.63
N ARG A 9 13.56 9.34 -72.87
CA ARG A 9 12.90 8.06 -73.23
C ARG A 9 13.63 7.05 -74.12
N GLY A 10 13.91 5.89 -73.54
CA GLY A 10 14.07 4.61 -74.24
C GLY A 10 13.74 3.48 -73.26
N ALA A 11 12.72 2.70 -73.59
CA ALA A 11 12.11 1.72 -72.71
C ALA A 11 12.61 0.29 -72.99
N LEU A 12 12.19 -0.62 -72.10
CA LEU A 12 12.08 -2.08 -72.23
C LEU A 12 13.24 -2.99 -71.77
N ARG A 13 12.97 -3.58 -70.59
CA ARG A 13 12.79 -5.01 -70.30
C ARG A 13 13.99 -5.91 -69.97
N VAL A 14 13.91 -6.36 -68.70
CA VAL A 14 13.98 -7.75 -68.22
C VAL A 14 15.38 -8.33 -68.01
N SER A 15 15.71 -8.56 -66.73
CA SER A 15 15.94 -9.93 -66.25
C SER A 15 15.85 -10.04 -64.73
N LEU A 16 15.11 -11.07 -64.32
CA LEU A 16 14.89 -11.56 -62.96
C LEU A 16 16.21 -11.67 -62.17
N ARG A 17 16.23 -11.12 -60.96
CA ARG A 17 16.97 -11.72 -59.84
C ARG A 17 16.11 -11.67 -58.59
N GLY A 18 15.88 -12.86 -58.04
CA GLY A 18 15.00 -13.10 -56.91
C GLY A 18 15.39 -12.28 -55.69
N MET A 19 14.39 -11.67 -55.08
CA MET A 19 14.49 -11.05 -53.77
C MET A 19 13.58 -11.85 -52.84
N LEU A 20 14.19 -12.72 -52.04
CA LEU A 20 13.57 -13.37 -50.90
C LEU A 20 13.05 -12.28 -49.96
N VAL A 21 11.73 -12.18 -49.85
CA VAL A 21 11.07 -11.39 -48.81
C VAL A 21 11.30 -12.13 -47.49
N ALA A 22 12.26 -11.65 -46.69
CA ALA A 22 12.37 -12.03 -45.30
C ALA A 22 11.19 -11.41 -44.54
N LEU A 23 10.14 -12.21 -44.33
CA LEU A 23 9.08 -11.92 -43.37
C LEU A 23 9.72 -11.86 -41.98
N TRP A 24 9.99 -10.64 -41.50
CA TRP A 24 10.26 -10.39 -40.10
C TRP A 24 8.98 -10.67 -39.32
N GLY A 25 8.87 -11.91 -38.83
CA GLY A 25 7.89 -12.23 -37.79
C GLY A 25 8.18 -11.32 -36.60
N LEU A 26 7.19 -10.50 -36.23
CA LEU A 26 7.14 -9.96 -34.88
C LEU A 26 7.03 -11.16 -33.94
N SER A 27 8.17 -11.64 -33.46
CA SER A 27 8.22 -12.50 -32.29
C SER A 27 7.61 -11.71 -31.15
N ALA A 28 6.35 -12.00 -30.84
CA ALA A 28 5.77 -11.67 -29.55
C ALA A 28 6.66 -12.34 -28.50
N ILE A 29 7.49 -11.54 -27.83
CA ILE A 29 8.29 -11.98 -26.70
C ILE A 29 7.27 -12.48 -25.67
N PRO A 30 7.27 -13.77 -25.28
CA PRO A 30 6.40 -14.22 -24.23
C PRO A 30 6.80 -13.48 -22.96
N ALA A 31 5.84 -12.84 -22.31
CA ALA A 31 6.02 -12.30 -20.98
C ALA A 31 6.44 -13.46 -20.08
N MET A 32 7.74 -13.56 -19.76
CA MET A 32 8.23 -14.54 -18.82
C MET A 32 7.56 -14.26 -17.47
N ALA A 33 6.70 -15.19 -17.05
CA ALA A 33 6.29 -15.28 -15.67
C ALA A 33 7.56 -15.30 -14.81
N ARG A 34 7.60 -14.47 -13.76
CA ARG A 34 8.71 -14.44 -12.80
C ARG A 34 8.66 -15.71 -11.94
N ASP A 35 9.10 -16.83 -12.49
CA ASP A 35 9.35 -18.07 -11.75
C ASP A 35 10.43 -17.79 -10.69
N GLY A 36 10.01 -17.68 -9.43
CA GLY A 36 10.89 -17.41 -8.28
C GLY A 36 10.46 -16.29 -7.34
N ALA A 37 9.36 -15.58 -7.64
CA ALA A 37 8.79 -14.62 -6.69
C ALA A 37 8.15 -15.36 -5.49
N PRO A 38 8.37 -14.92 -4.23
CA PRO A 38 7.81 -15.61 -3.06
C PRO A 38 6.28 -15.51 -3.06
N SER A 39 5.64 -16.64 -2.81
CA SER A 39 4.20 -16.76 -2.58
C SER A 39 3.75 -15.96 -1.35
N PRO A 40 2.44 -15.64 -1.21
CA PRO A 40 1.93 -14.96 -0.02
C PRO A 40 2.23 -15.72 1.29
N ALA A 41 2.22 -17.05 1.27
CA ALA A 41 2.58 -17.88 2.42
C ALA A 41 4.08 -17.79 2.77
N GLU A 42 4.95 -17.71 1.77
CA GLU A 42 6.38 -17.44 1.99
C GLU A 42 6.61 -16.05 2.58
N LEU A 43 5.89 -15.04 2.09
CA LEU A 43 5.95 -13.69 2.65
C LEU A 43 5.47 -13.66 4.10
N ASP A 44 4.44 -14.41 4.47
CA ASP A 44 4.00 -14.55 5.87
C ASP A 44 5.13 -15.12 6.76
N ARG A 45 5.85 -16.15 6.29
CA ARG A 45 7.01 -16.72 7.00
C ARG A 45 8.11 -15.68 7.17
N LEU A 46 8.47 -14.98 6.10
CA LEU A 46 9.49 -13.93 6.10
C LEU A 46 9.10 -12.76 7.03
N ALA A 47 7.83 -12.38 7.06
CA ALA A 47 7.33 -11.36 7.98
C ALA A 47 7.44 -11.83 9.44
N ALA A 48 7.09 -13.08 9.74
CA ALA A 48 7.25 -13.65 11.08
C ALA A 48 8.72 -13.74 11.52
N GLU A 49 9.63 -14.07 10.60
CA GLU A 49 11.08 -14.03 10.85
C GLU A 49 11.57 -12.62 11.19
N SER A 50 11.10 -11.60 10.45
CA SER A 50 11.42 -10.21 10.77
C SER A 50 10.96 -9.83 12.18
N VAL A 51 9.74 -10.22 12.58
CA VAL A 51 9.21 -9.97 13.93
C VAL A 51 10.08 -10.62 15.00
N ARG A 52 10.37 -11.93 14.87
CA ARG A 52 11.24 -12.65 15.82
C ARG A 52 12.60 -11.99 15.96
N ARG A 53 13.18 -11.55 14.83
CA ARG A 53 14.44 -10.80 14.83
C ARG A 53 14.32 -9.51 15.64
N TRP A 54 13.31 -8.69 15.39
CA TRP A 54 13.15 -7.43 16.12
C TRP A 54 13.04 -7.70 17.61
N GLU A 55 12.14 -8.59 18.02
CA GLU A 55 11.89 -8.94 19.43
C GLU A 55 13.15 -9.43 20.15
N SER A 56 14.04 -10.14 19.44
CA SER A 56 15.33 -10.60 19.98
C SER A 56 16.41 -9.51 20.08
N SER A 57 16.20 -8.33 19.48
CA SER A 57 17.19 -7.25 19.44
C SER A 57 17.02 -6.28 20.62
N ALA A 58 18.14 -5.73 21.11
CA ALA A 58 18.18 -4.81 22.26
C ALA A 58 17.25 -3.57 22.10
N HIS A 59 16.95 -3.18 20.87
CA HIS A 59 16.09 -2.03 20.55
C HIS A 59 14.77 -2.43 19.87
N GLY A 60 14.46 -3.72 19.80
CA GLY A 60 13.34 -4.30 19.07
C GLY A 60 11.97 -3.74 19.42
N GLN A 61 11.78 -3.44 20.70
CA GLN A 61 10.53 -2.88 21.22
C GLN A 61 10.17 -1.55 20.57
N MET A 62 11.15 -0.78 20.09
CA MET A 62 10.88 0.43 19.31
C MET A 62 10.17 0.11 17.99
N LEU A 63 10.58 -0.95 17.28
CA LEU A 63 10.06 -1.32 15.96
C LEU A 63 8.65 -1.93 16.04
N VAL A 64 8.44 -2.81 17.01
CA VAL A 64 7.13 -3.43 17.29
C VAL A 64 6.07 -2.38 17.63
N ARG A 65 6.48 -1.21 18.14
CA ARG A 65 5.60 -0.10 18.51
C ARG A 65 5.30 0.90 17.38
N ILE A 66 5.91 0.76 16.20
CA ILE A 66 5.69 1.71 15.09
C ILE A 66 4.29 1.52 14.49
N LEU A 67 3.89 0.27 14.22
CA LEU A 67 2.59 -0.09 13.65
C LEU A 67 2.00 -1.30 14.37
N PRO A 68 0.67 -1.42 14.47
CA PRO A 68 0.04 -2.56 15.13
C PRO A 68 0.21 -3.86 14.33
N GLN A 69 0.48 -4.97 15.02
CA GLN A 69 0.56 -6.31 14.41
C GLN A 69 -0.83 -6.85 14.09
N ARG A 70 -1.31 -6.59 12.87
CA ARG A 70 -2.68 -6.97 12.47
C ARG A 70 -2.83 -7.45 11.05
N LEU A 71 -1.93 -7.07 10.15
CA LEU A 71 -1.91 -7.55 8.78
C LEU A 71 -0.81 -8.55 8.56
N ARG A 72 -1.17 -9.61 7.83
CA ARG A 72 -0.23 -10.56 7.24
C ARG A 72 -0.20 -10.34 5.72
N PRO A 73 0.95 -10.53 5.05
CA PRO A 73 1.03 -10.49 3.60
C PRO A 73 -0.10 -11.24 2.87
N SER A 74 -0.48 -12.44 3.34
CA SER A 74 -1.58 -13.24 2.77
C SER A 74 -2.97 -12.61 2.87
N THR A 75 -3.16 -11.64 3.77
CA THR A 75 -4.43 -10.94 4.00
C THR A 75 -4.50 -9.57 3.34
N LEU A 76 -3.44 -9.16 2.63
CA LEU A 76 -3.46 -7.93 1.85
C LEU A 76 -4.50 -8.01 0.72
N PRO A 77 -5.10 -6.88 0.31
CA PRO A 77 -5.87 -6.82 -0.94
C PRO A 77 -5.03 -7.31 -2.12
N GLU A 78 -5.60 -8.15 -2.98
CA GLU A 78 -4.88 -8.75 -4.12
C GLU A 78 -3.50 -9.33 -3.70
N PRO A 79 -3.45 -10.31 -2.77
CA PRO A 79 -2.21 -10.69 -2.10
C PRO A 79 -1.18 -11.35 -3.03
N ALA A 80 -1.63 -11.88 -4.18
CA ALA A 80 -0.77 -12.44 -5.22
C ALA A 80 -0.27 -11.38 -6.24
N SER A 81 -0.71 -10.12 -6.12
CA SER A 81 -0.25 -9.06 -7.01
C SER A 81 1.20 -8.70 -6.72
N GLU A 82 1.90 -8.23 -7.75
CA GLU A 82 3.28 -7.75 -7.60
C GLU A 82 3.39 -6.59 -6.60
N GLY A 83 2.40 -5.69 -6.58
CA GLY A 83 2.34 -4.58 -5.64
C GLY A 83 2.20 -5.02 -4.18
N ALA A 84 1.31 -5.98 -3.89
CA ALA A 84 1.19 -6.58 -2.56
C ALA A 84 2.49 -7.29 -2.14
N ARG A 85 3.09 -8.04 -3.07
CA ARG A 85 4.34 -8.77 -2.84
C ARG A 85 5.49 -7.82 -2.48
N LEU A 86 5.71 -6.77 -3.26
CA LEU A 86 6.76 -5.78 -3.01
C LEU A 86 6.49 -5.03 -1.69
N THR A 87 5.25 -4.62 -1.43
CA THR A 87 4.86 -3.96 -0.18
C THR A 87 5.19 -4.84 1.03
N ALA A 88 4.80 -6.12 1.00
CA ALA A 88 5.14 -7.08 2.04
C ALA A 88 6.66 -7.27 2.18
N LEU A 89 7.36 -7.56 1.08
CA LEU A 89 8.80 -7.85 1.07
C LEU A 89 9.63 -6.73 1.71
N TYR A 90 9.27 -5.49 1.39
CA TYR A 90 10.06 -4.33 1.77
C TYR A 90 9.64 -3.71 3.11
N CYS A 91 8.34 -3.54 3.37
CA CYS A 91 7.87 -2.83 4.56
C CYS A 91 8.03 -3.64 5.85
N VAL A 92 7.83 -4.97 5.79
CA VAL A 92 7.99 -5.86 6.95
C VAL A 92 9.45 -6.08 7.34
N GLN A 93 10.38 -5.35 6.73
CA GLN A 93 11.75 -5.32 7.19
C GLN A 93 11.84 -4.53 8.49
N CYS A 94 11.18 -3.37 8.61
CA CYS A 94 11.43 -2.47 9.74
C CYS A 94 10.28 -2.40 10.76
N HIS A 95 9.05 -2.68 10.37
CA HIS A 95 7.87 -2.59 11.23
C HIS A 95 6.78 -3.54 10.72
N HIS A 96 5.72 -3.76 11.49
CA HIS A 96 4.56 -4.53 11.02
C HIS A 96 3.99 -3.94 9.72
N LEU A 97 3.37 -4.79 8.90
CA LEU A 97 2.89 -4.41 7.57
C LEU A 97 1.84 -3.28 7.65
N PRO A 98 2.05 -2.14 6.96
CA PRO A 98 1.04 -1.09 6.90
C PRO A 98 -0.20 -1.56 6.14
N SER A 99 -1.37 -1.11 6.59
CA SER A 99 -2.61 -1.28 5.83
C SER A 99 -2.65 -0.27 4.70
N PRO A 100 -2.89 -0.67 3.44
CA PRO A 100 -3.14 0.29 2.36
C PRO A 100 -4.29 1.26 2.71
N ALA A 101 -5.30 0.78 3.46
CA ALA A 101 -6.44 1.58 3.89
C ALA A 101 -6.17 2.50 5.11
N MET A 102 -4.91 2.69 5.53
CA MET A 102 -4.61 3.60 6.66
C MET A 102 -4.40 5.06 6.26
N HIS A 103 -4.18 5.31 4.96
CA HIS A 103 -4.02 6.65 4.40
C HIS A 103 -4.83 6.79 3.12
N GLU A 104 -5.24 8.01 2.80
CA GLU A 104 -5.84 8.33 1.51
C GLU A 104 -4.79 8.24 0.38
N ALA A 105 -5.27 8.05 -0.86
CA ALA A 105 -4.40 7.78 -2.00
C ALA A 105 -3.32 8.86 -2.22
N GLY A 106 -3.68 10.14 -2.07
CA GLY A 106 -2.76 11.26 -2.28
C GLY A 106 -1.57 11.30 -1.31
N GLN A 107 -1.64 10.61 -0.17
CA GLN A 107 -0.60 10.65 0.85
C GLN A 107 0.51 9.61 0.65
N TRP A 108 0.21 8.51 -0.04
CA TRP A 108 1.07 7.33 -0.07
C TRP A 108 2.45 7.58 -0.70
N GLU A 109 2.51 8.41 -1.74
CA GLU A 109 3.77 8.76 -2.40
C GLU A 109 4.75 9.41 -1.42
N LYS A 110 4.33 10.51 -0.77
CA LYS A 110 5.13 11.19 0.24
C LYS A 110 5.49 10.28 1.42
N ILE A 111 4.60 9.38 1.82
CA ILE A 111 4.89 8.42 2.90
C ILE A 111 6.01 7.46 2.49
N VAL A 112 5.91 6.86 1.31
CA VAL A 112 6.91 5.92 0.78
C VAL A 112 8.26 6.63 0.60
N GLU A 113 8.27 7.84 0.02
CA GLU A 113 9.49 8.64 -0.15
C GLU A 113 10.26 8.84 1.15
N ARG A 114 9.56 9.13 2.27
CA ARG A 114 10.19 9.28 3.59
C ARG A 114 10.76 7.97 4.13
N MET A 115 10.28 6.83 3.66
CA MET A 115 10.79 5.51 4.07
C MET A 115 12.04 5.12 3.29
N LEU A 116 12.21 5.58 2.04
CA LEU A 116 13.33 5.15 1.20
C LEU A 116 14.72 5.38 1.84
N PRO A 117 15.06 6.56 2.41
CA PRO A 117 16.33 6.74 3.08
C PRO A 117 16.50 5.77 4.27
N ARG A 118 15.43 5.54 5.04
CA ARG A 118 15.47 4.61 6.19
C ARG A 118 15.72 3.17 5.75
N MET A 119 15.14 2.77 4.63
CA MET A 119 15.35 1.45 4.03
C MET A 119 16.76 1.27 3.47
N ARG A 120 17.41 2.38 3.09
CA ARG A 120 18.84 2.41 2.70
C ARG A 120 19.79 2.52 3.89
N GLY A 121 19.27 2.62 5.12
CA GLY A 121 20.10 2.82 6.31
C GLY A 121 20.66 4.24 6.41
N GLU A 122 19.98 5.22 5.82
CA GLU A 122 20.32 6.64 5.85
C GLU A 122 19.46 7.42 6.88
N GLY A 123 19.86 8.64 7.22
CA GLY A 123 19.14 9.54 8.13
C GLY A 123 19.32 9.26 9.63
N ASN A 124 18.52 9.93 10.47
CA ASN A 124 18.72 10.01 11.93
C ASN A 124 18.69 8.68 12.70
N LEU A 125 18.22 7.59 12.08
CA LEU A 125 18.26 6.24 12.64
C LEU A 125 18.95 5.24 11.71
N GLY A 126 19.53 5.68 10.60
CA GLY A 126 19.92 4.82 9.48
C GLY A 126 20.86 3.66 9.85
N GLN A 127 22.01 3.97 10.46
CA GLN A 127 22.96 2.93 10.88
C GLN A 127 22.44 2.06 12.03
N LEU A 128 21.59 2.62 12.90
CA LEU A 128 20.94 1.85 13.95
C LEU A 128 19.93 0.86 13.34
N MET A 129 19.07 1.32 12.42
CA MET A 129 18.13 0.50 11.68
C MET A 129 18.84 -0.59 10.90
N ALA A 130 19.91 -0.26 10.17
CA ALA A 130 20.69 -1.24 9.43
C ALA A 130 21.25 -2.34 10.37
N ARG A 131 21.76 -1.98 11.55
CA ARG A 131 22.27 -2.95 12.53
C ARG A 131 21.18 -3.78 13.20
N MET A 132 20.06 -3.16 13.60
CA MET A 132 18.89 -3.87 14.19
C MET A 132 18.31 -4.94 13.24
N MET A 133 18.61 -4.81 11.95
CA MET A 133 18.14 -5.69 10.89
C MET A 133 19.08 -6.86 10.58
N LEU A 134 20.29 -6.86 11.14
CA LEU A 134 21.27 -7.94 11.06
C LEU A 134 21.10 -8.98 12.18
N GLY A 135 19.84 -9.29 12.55
CA GLY A 135 19.53 -10.29 13.57
C GLY A 135 20.29 -11.60 13.39
N PRO A 136 20.34 -12.45 14.43
CA PRO A 136 21.16 -13.65 14.40
C PRO A 136 20.87 -14.43 13.13
N ALA A 137 21.94 -14.79 12.41
CA ALA A 137 21.84 -15.68 11.29
C ALA A 137 21.01 -16.91 11.71
N ALA A 138 20.04 -17.33 10.90
CA ALA A 138 19.55 -18.69 11.01
C ALA A 138 20.78 -19.61 10.93
N GLU A 139 20.85 -20.67 11.74
CA GLU A 139 22.00 -21.56 11.75
C GLU A 139 22.38 -21.98 10.32
N GLY A 140 23.58 -21.59 9.86
CA GLY A 140 24.09 -21.86 8.52
C GLY A 140 23.77 -20.83 7.42
N GLY A 141 23.09 -19.71 7.72
CA GLY A 141 22.69 -18.69 6.73
C GLY A 141 23.43 -17.34 6.85
N ALA A 142 23.49 -16.57 5.77
CA ALA A 142 23.93 -15.18 5.83
C ALA A 142 22.78 -14.26 6.31
N PRO A 143 23.03 -13.25 7.17
CA PRO A 143 22.00 -12.31 7.57
C PRO A 143 21.46 -11.53 6.37
N ARG A 144 20.13 -11.53 6.18
CA ARG A 144 19.48 -10.75 5.14
C ARG A 144 19.55 -9.25 5.49
N ARG A 145 20.35 -8.50 4.75
CA ARG A 145 20.44 -7.04 4.90
C ARG A 145 19.12 -6.37 4.51
N LEU A 146 18.92 -5.15 5.00
CA LEU A 146 17.89 -4.27 4.48
C LEU A 146 18.08 -4.11 2.97
N ALA A 147 17.01 -4.38 2.23
CA ALA A 147 16.92 -4.04 0.83
C ALA A 147 16.00 -2.83 0.67
N ALA A 148 16.41 -1.88 -0.17
CA ALA A 148 15.54 -0.83 -0.66
C ALA A 148 15.02 -1.20 -2.05
N PRO A 149 13.76 -0.85 -2.39
CA PRO A 149 13.22 -1.05 -3.72
C PRO A 149 13.95 -0.19 -4.75
N THR A 150 14.06 -0.72 -5.97
CA THR A 150 14.44 0.04 -7.16
C THR A 150 13.34 1.04 -7.53
N GLU A 151 13.63 2.05 -8.36
CA GLU A 151 12.62 3.03 -8.78
C GLU A 151 11.37 2.40 -9.45
N PRO A 152 11.50 1.39 -10.35
CA PRO A 152 10.32 0.70 -10.86
C PRO A 152 9.49 0.02 -9.77
N GLU A 153 10.13 -0.59 -8.78
CA GLU A 153 9.44 -1.24 -7.65
C GLU A 153 8.77 -0.21 -6.74
N VAL A 154 9.39 0.95 -6.50
CA VAL A 154 8.76 2.07 -5.78
C VAL A 154 7.47 2.49 -6.47
N ARG A 155 7.49 2.66 -7.81
CA ARG A 155 6.27 2.99 -8.57
C ARG A 155 5.18 1.94 -8.40
N GLN A 156 5.54 0.65 -8.38
CA GLN A 156 4.58 -0.43 -8.15
C GLN A 156 4.00 -0.43 -6.73
N ILE A 157 4.83 -0.23 -5.71
CA ILE A 157 4.39 -0.13 -4.32
C ILE A 157 3.42 1.05 -4.16
N VAL A 158 3.79 2.23 -4.67
CA VAL A 158 2.93 3.42 -4.59
C VAL A 158 1.61 3.20 -5.33
N ALA A 159 1.64 2.65 -6.55
CA ALA A 159 0.42 2.36 -7.30
C ALA A 159 -0.52 1.40 -6.56
N TYR A 160 0.03 0.36 -5.94
CA TYR A 160 -0.72 -0.59 -5.13
C TYR A 160 -1.33 0.05 -3.89
N LEU A 161 -0.53 0.78 -3.10
CA LEU A 161 -1.01 1.46 -1.91
C LEU A 161 -2.10 2.49 -2.22
N ARG A 162 -1.96 3.23 -3.34
CA ARG A 162 -2.97 4.18 -3.83
C ARG A 162 -4.26 3.49 -4.25
N ARG A 163 -4.17 2.35 -4.95
CA ARG A 163 -5.33 1.59 -5.41
C ARG A 163 -6.19 1.07 -4.26
N HIS A 164 -5.54 0.64 -3.18
CA HIS A 164 -6.21 0.08 -2.00
C HIS A 164 -6.25 1.06 -0.83
N ALA A 165 -6.09 2.35 -1.11
CA ALA A 165 -6.07 3.41 -0.13
C ALA A 165 -7.41 3.55 0.60
N LEU A 166 -7.39 4.26 1.73
CA LEU A 166 -8.61 4.71 2.39
C LEU A 166 -9.43 5.57 1.41
N ALA A 167 -10.74 5.30 1.31
CA ALA A 167 -11.69 6.19 0.66
C ALA A 167 -12.20 7.21 1.70
N PRO A 168 -11.76 8.47 1.65
CA PRO A 168 -12.30 9.50 2.53
C PRO A 168 -13.69 9.93 2.07
N ILE A 169 -14.46 10.57 2.97
CA ILE A 169 -15.66 11.31 2.59
C ILE A 169 -15.26 12.38 1.57
N GLY A 170 -15.78 12.26 0.34
CA GLY A 170 -15.49 13.16 -0.77
C GLY A 170 -16.37 14.41 -0.81
N ASP A 171 -15.99 15.35 -1.67
CA ASP A 171 -16.76 16.57 -1.94
C ASP A 171 -18.13 16.29 -2.56
N ASP A 172 -18.29 15.12 -3.19
CA ASP A 172 -19.52 14.60 -3.78
C ASP A 172 -20.45 13.91 -2.77
N ALA A 173 -20.06 13.83 -1.49
CA ALA A 173 -20.89 13.28 -0.44
C ALA A 173 -22.30 13.91 -0.41
N SER A 174 -23.32 13.08 -0.14
CA SER A 174 -24.72 13.49 -0.15
C SER A 174 -24.99 14.66 0.80
N SER A 175 -25.94 15.52 0.43
CA SER A 175 -26.34 16.64 1.29
C SER A 175 -26.88 16.17 2.65
N LEU A 176 -27.47 14.97 2.70
CA LEU A 176 -27.89 14.33 3.95
C LEU A 176 -26.70 13.99 4.84
N LEU A 177 -25.70 13.28 4.32
CA LEU A 177 -24.49 12.93 5.07
C LEU A 177 -23.78 14.20 5.57
N LYS A 178 -23.65 15.23 4.73
CA LYS A 178 -23.05 16.51 5.13
C LYS A 178 -23.81 17.18 6.28
N ARG A 179 -25.15 17.13 6.28
CA ARG A 179 -25.96 17.65 7.39
C ARG A 179 -25.80 16.80 8.66
N GLU A 180 -25.83 15.47 8.54
CA GLU A 180 -25.72 14.57 9.70
C GLU A 180 -24.31 14.60 10.32
N LEU A 181 -23.25 14.84 9.53
CA LEU A 181 -21.90 15.08 10.03
C LEU A 181 -21.82 16.27 11.00
N ALA A 182 -22.66 17.28 10.80
CA ALA A 182 -22.73 18.44 11.69
C ALA A 182 -23.52 18.15 12.99
N GLY A 183 -24.27 17.05 13.07
CA GLY A 183 -25.02 16.62 14.26
C GLY A 183 -24.15 15.90 15.29
N ASP A 184 -24.72 15.59 16.47
CA ASP A 184 -23.96 15.06 17.61
C ASP A 184 -23.26 13.73 17.33
N ASP A 185 -23.93 12.80 16.64
CA ASP A 185 -23.36 11.52 16.26
C ASP A 185 -22.30 11.67 15.16
N GLY A 186 -22.53 12.55 14.19
CA GLY A 186 -21.57 12.88 13.15
C GLY A 186 -20.30 13.51 13.70
N ARG A 187 -20.42 14.45 14.64
CA ARG A 187 -19.27 15.05 15.34
C ARG A 187 -18.52 14.03 16.19
N MET A 188 -19.23 13.08 16.82
CA MET A 188 -18.60 11.99 17.57
C MET A 188 -17.81 11.04 16.66
N PHE A 189 -18.38 10.67 15.52
CA PHE A 189 -17.69 9.93 14.47
C PHE A 189 -16.46 10.68 13.96
N ALA A 190 -16.61 11.97 13.61
CA ALA A 190 -15.53 12.81 13.14
C ALA A 190 -14.39 12.91 14.17
N GLN A 191 -14.73 13.18 15.42
CA GLN A 191 -13.75 13.25 16.51
C GLN A 191 -13.03 11.92 16.73
N ALA A 192 -13.71 10.78 16.60
CA ALA A 192 -13.05 9.48 16.77
C ALA A 192 -12.07 9.18 15.63
N CYS A 193 -12.53 9.30 14.38
CA CYS A 193 -11.84 8.75 13.22
C CYS A 193 -10.80 9.69 12.62
N SER A 194 -10.94 11.01 12.77
CA SER A 194 -10.00 11.99 12.21
C SER A 194 -8.70 12.15 12.98
N GLN A 195 -8.56 11.48 14.14
CA GLN A 195 -7.35 11.61 14.97
C GLN A 195 -6.12 10.95 14.34
N CYS A 196 -6.31 9.99 13.41
CA CYS A 196 -5.22 9.20 12.84
C CYS A 196 -5.13 9.29 11.31
N HIS A 197 -6.26 9.45 10.62
CA HIS A 197 -6.33 9.47 9.15
C HIS A 197 -7.47 10.38 8.68
N ALA A 198 -7.63 10.52 7.36
CA ALA A 198 -8.78 11.21 6.78
C ALA A 198 -10.10 10.54 7.22
N LEU A 199 -11.20 11.29 7.22
CA LEU A 199 -12.48 10.79 7.69
C LEU A 199 -13.02 9.74 6.70
N PRO A 200 -13.19 8.47 7.10
CA PRO A 200 -13.55 7.39 6.17
C PRO A 200 -14.97 7.57 5.64
N ASP A 201 -15.21 7.25 4.37
CA ASP A 201 -16.57 7.22 3.83
C ASP A 201 -17.37 6.05 4.44
N PRO A 202 -18.51 6.31 5.12
CA PRO A 202 -19.40 5.25 5.60
C PRO A 202 -19.85 4.26 4.51
N ALA A 203 -19.87 4.67 3.23
CA ALA A 203 -20.19 3.81 2.10
C ALA A 203 -19.06 2.82 1.71
N SER A 204 -17.92 2.84 2.40
CA SER A 204 -16.81 1.90 2.15
C SER A 204 -17.14 0.46 2.57
N HIS A 205 -18.11 0.28 3.46
CA HIS A 205 -18.50 -1.01 4.02
C HIS A 205 -20.03 -1.21 3.99
N ALA A 206 -20.49 -2.45 4.08
CA ALA A 206 -21.90 -2.72 4.32
C ALA A 206 -22.26 -2.41 5.78
N ALA A 207 -23.54 -2.13 6.05
CA ALA A 207 -24.00 -1.81 7.41
C ALA A 207 -23.65 -2.91 8.43
N GLY A 208 -23.69 -4.18 8.02
CA GLY A 208 -23.34 -5.31 8.88
C GLY A 208 -21.86 -5.38 9.27
N ASP A 209 -20.96 -4.78 8.50
CA ASP A 209 -19.51 -4.89 8.73
C ASP A 209 -19.00 -3.84 9.73
N TRP A 210 -19.72 -2.71 9.86
CA TRP A 210 -19.29 -1.58 10.68
C TRP A 210 -19.02 -1.89 12.15
N PRO A 211 -19.80 -2.73 12.86
CA PRO A 211 -19.48 -3.10 14.23
C PRO A 211 -18.08 -3.71 14.39
N GLU A 212 -17.68 -4.59 13.48
CA GLU A 212 -16.34 -5.21 13.52
C GLU A 212 -15.24 -4.19 13.20
N VAL A 213 -15.48 -3.32 12.21
CA VAL A 213 -14.54 -2.24 11.85
C VAL A 213 -14.30 -1.31 13.04
N VAL A 214 -15.37 -0.85 13.70
CA VAL A 214 -15.29 0.05 14.86
C VAL A 214 -14.57 -0.63 16.02
N GLN A 215 -14.93 -1.88 16.35
CA GLN A 215 -14.25 -2.65 17.41
C GLN A 215 -12.74 -2.77 17.15
N ARG A 216 -12.36 -3.05 15.91
CA ARG A 216 -10.95 -3.13 15.50
C ARG A 216 -10.23 -1.79 15.67
N MET A 217 -10.86 -0.68 15.25
CA MET A 217 -10.28 0.66 15.44
C MET A 217 -10.13 1.02 16.91
N GLN A 218 -11.11 0.69 17.76
CA GLN A 218 -10.97 0.90 19.21
C GLN A 218 -9.76 0.18 19.80
N GLY A 219 -9.51 -1.06 19.36
CA GLY A 219 -8.30 -1.79 19.74
C GLY A 219 -7.01 -1.06 19.33
N TYR A 220 -7.00 -0.42 18.16
CA TYR A 220 -5.85 0.36 17.69
C TYR A 220 -5.69 1.65 18.50
N MET A 221 -6.80 2.30 18.83
CA MET A 221 -6.83 3.51 19.65
C MET A 221 -6.34 3.24 21.08
N GLN A 222 -6.66 2.10 21.68
CA GLN A 222 -6.16 1.71 23.01
C GLN A 222 -4.67 1.39 23.01
N TRP A 223 -4.20 0.75 21.92
CA TRP A 223 -2.79 0.44 21.71
C TRP A 223 -1.94 1.71 21.52
N MET A 224 -2.51 2.74 20.88
CA MET A 224 -1.91 4.07 20.75
C MET A 224 -2.08 4.89 22.03
N ASN A 225 -1.00 5.25 22.71
CA ASN A 225 -1.05 6.03 23.96
C ASN A 225 -1.47 7.51 23.80
N ARG A 226 -2.07 7.93 22.67
CA ARG A 226 -2.31 9.36 22.34
C ARG A 226 -3.66 9.62 21.67
N VAL A 227 -4.67 8.78 21.89
CA VAL A 227 -5.99 8.97 21.29
C VAL A 227 -6.97 9.51 22.32
N ALA A 228 -7.48 10.72 22.05
CA ALA A 228 -8.44 11.40 22.91
C ALA A 228 -9.76 10.61 22.98
N GLY A 229 -10.25 10.40 24.20
CA GLY A 229 -11.46 9.61 24.48
C GLY A 229 -11.29 8.10 24.26
N GLY A 230 -10.08 7.61 23.98
CA GLY A 230 -9.76 6.18 23.88
C GLY A 230 -9.61 5.48 25.24
N ARG A 231 -9.52 6.27 26.33
CA ARG A 231 -9.51 5.84 27.73
C ARG A 231 -10.47 6.73 28.52
N ALA A 232 -10.97 6.21 29.64
CA ALA A 232 -11.79 6.98 30.56
C ALA A 232 -10.98 8.13 31.16
N ASP A 233 -11.28 9.37 30.73
CA ASP A 233 -10.70 10.60 31.26
C ASP A 233 -11.79 11.69 31.32
N PRO A 234 -12.21 12.14 32.50
CA PRO A 234 -13.22 13.18 32.64
C PRO A 234 -12.87 14.52 31.96
N ARG A 235 -11.60 14.73 31.60
CA ARG A 235 -11.11 15.94 30.92
C ARG A 235 -11.22 15.87 29.40
N GLU A 236 -11.53 14.70 28.86
CA GLU A 236 -11.61 14.46 27.41
C GLU A 236 -13.04 14.10 27.00
N PRO A 237 -13.52 14.52 25.82
CA PRO A 237 -14.80 14.04 25.33
C PRO A 237 -14.72 12.54 25.11
N GLN A 238 -15.65 11.82 25.75
CA GLN A 238 -15.66 10.37 25.74
C GLN A 238 -16.28 9.85 24.45
N LEU A 239 -15.57 8.92 23.79
CA LEU A 239 -16.07 8.28 22.58
C LEU A 239 -17.32 7.46 22.90
N ARG A 240 -18.30 7.48 22.00
CA ARG A 240 -19.55 6.71 22.10
C ARG A 240 -19.60 5.66 20.98
N PRO A 241 -19.02 4.46 21.16
CA PRO A 241 -18.87 3.48 20.07
C PRO A 241 -20.20 3.05 19.45
N ALA A 242 -21.26 2.94 20.26
CA ALA A 242 -22.60 2.61 19.79
C ALA A 242 -23.16 3.71 18.86
N ALA A 243 -22.96 4.99 19.19
CA ALA A 243 -23.41 6.11 18.37
C ALA A 243 -22.61 6.21 17.06
N ILE A 244 -21.28 6.01 17.13
CA ILE A 244 -20.40 5.96 15.95
C ILE A 244 -20.82 4.82 15.03
N THR A 245 -21.06 3.63 15.58
CA THR A 245 -21.52 2.47 14.81
C THR A 245 -22.86 2.74 14.15
N ALA A 246 -23.84 3.28 14.89
CA ALA A 246 -25.14 3.62 14.34
C ALA A 246 -25.06 4.66 13.22
N PHE A 247 -24.21 5.69 13.36
CA PHE A 247 -23.96 6.68 12.33
C PHE A 247 -23.42 6.03 11.04
N LEU A 248 -22.38 5.20 11.18
CA LEU A 248 -21.75 4.50 10.06
C LEU A 248 -22.73 3.55 9.36
N GLN A 249 -23.56 2.85 10.11
CA GLN A 249 -24.59 1.95 9.57
C GLN A 249 -25.67 2.67 8.78
N ARG A 250 -26.14 3.83 9.25
CA ARG A 250 -27.15 4.64 8.55
C ARG A 250 -26.67 5.14 7.18
N HIS A 251 -25.38 5.41 7.07
CA HIS A 251 -24.76 5.93 5.84
C HIS A 251 -23.97 4.88 5.07
N ALA A 252 -24.10 3.61 5.45
CA ALA A 252 -23.37 2.52 4.83
C ALA A 252 -23.76 2.30 3.37
N ARG A 253 -22.93 1.53 2.65
CA ARG A 253 -23.26 1.11 1.29
C ARG A 253 -24.61 0.37 1.31
N PRO A 254 -25.59 0.79 0.49
CA PRO A 254 -26.83 0.04 0.37
C PRO A 254 -26.54 -1.40 -0.02
N LEU A 255 -27.24 -2.35 0.60
CA LEU A 255 -27.27 -3.70 0.05
C LEU A 255 -27.91 -3.59 -1.34
N ALA A 256 -27.23 -4.06 -2.38
CA ALA A 256 -27.84 -4.14 -3.70
C ALA A 256 -29.12 -4.97 -3.56
N SER A 257 -30.26 -4.35 -3.84
CA SER A 257 -31.55 -5.04 -3.90
C SER A 257 -31.41 -6.18 -4.91
N ARG A 258 -31.55 -7.43 -4.46
CA ARG A 258 -31.69 -8.59 -5.34
C ARG A 258 -33.08 -8.58 -5.97
#